data_AF-A0A651GLA7-F1
#
_entry.id   AF-A0A651GLA7-F1
#
_cell.length_a   1.000
_cell.length_b   1.000
_cell.length_c   1.000
_cell.angle_alpha   90.00
_cell.angle_beta   90.00
_cell.angle_gamma   90.00
#
_symmetry.space_group_name_H-M   'P 1'
#
loop_
_entity.id
_entity.type
_entity.pdbx_description
1 polymer ?
#
loop_
_entity_poly.entity_id
_entity_poly.type
_entity_poly.pdbx_seq_one_letter_code
_entity_poly.pdbx_strand_id
1 'polypeptide(L)'
;MMRIGSYKPTGRSKPASEYLLRTAAEGNFPRINTVVDINNYISLKYLVPISLWDADKIDSDSWLFRTGLDQESFIFNSTGQVIQLHDLMTGFAVKDGKETPIVTPVKDCQQTKTGAGTSNIMAAVYYPAKWPKSPSLDEILEEFNQLLTV
;
A
#
# COMPACT_ATOMS: atom_id res chain seq x y z
N MET A 1 8.37 -12.27 -4.17
CA MET A 1 8.70 -10.84 -4.07
C MET A 1 8.45 -10.19 -5.43
N MET A 2 7.77 -9.04 -5.49
CA MET A 2 7.32 -8.44 -6.76
C MET A 2 8.49 -8.10 -7.67
N ARG A 3 8.57 -8.81 -8.79
CA ARG A 3 9.49 -8.56 -9.89
C ARG A 3 8.62 -8.50 -11.13
N ILE A 4 8.31 -7.28 -11.55
CA ILE A 4 7.49 -7.02 -12.73
C ILE A 4 8.35 -6.18 -13.66
N GLY A 5 8.45 -6.57 -14.93
CA GLY A 5 9.31 -5.90 -15.91
C GLY A 5 10.74 -5.70 -15.42
N SER A 6 11.21 -4.45 -15.51
CA SER A 6 12.52 -3.98 -15.07
C SER A 6 12.61 -3.70 -13.57
N TYR A 7 11.49 -3.66 -12.85
CA TYR A 7 11.44 -3.31 -11.44
C TYR A 7 12.13 -4.35 -10.55
N LYS A 8 13.18 -3.93 -9.85
CA LYS A 8 13.96 -4.75 -8.90
C LYS A 8 13.84 -4.17 -7.48
N PRO A 9 13.18 -4.86 -6.55
CA PRO A 9 13.00 -4.34 -5.20
C PRO A 9 14.30 -4.47 -4.39
N THR A 10 15.07 -3.39 -4.30
CA THR A 10 16.31 -3.30 -3.52
C THR A 10 16.31 -2.09 -2.60
N GLY A 11 17.03 -2.19 -1.47
CA GLY A 11 17.17 -1.08 -0.52
C GLY A 11 15.83 -0.46 -0.10
N ARG A 12 15.64 0.83 -0.39
CA ARG A 12 14.42 1.60 -0.07
C ARG A 12 13.22 1.30 -0.97
N SER A 13 13.44 0.54 -2.05
CA SER A 13 12.40 0.07 -2.98
C SER A 13 11.89 -1.32 -2.61
N LYS A 14 12.24 -1.84 -1.44
CA LYS A 14 11.64 -3.08 -0.94
C LYS A 14 10.17 -2.85 -0.55
N PRO A 15 9.31 -3.87 -0.66
CA PRO A 15 7.92 -3.75 -0.25
C PRO A 15 7.80 -3.42 1.24
N ALA A 16 6.70 -2.75 1.62
CA ALA A 16 6.50 -2.24 2.97
C ALA A 16 6.63 -3.31 4.07
N SER A 17 6.16 -4.54 3.82
CA SER A 17 6.24 -5.65 4.79
C SER A 17 7.69 -6.00 5.21
N GLU A 18 8.66 -5.87 4.31
CA GLU A 18 10.07 -6.14 4.65
C GLU A 18 10.69 -5.04 5.52
N TYR A 19 10.29 -3.79 5.30
CA TYR A 19 10.69 -2.70 6.17
C TYR A 19 10.13 -2.92 7.58
N LEU A 20 8.84 -3.27 7.68
CA LEU A 20 8.18 -3.56 8.96
C LEU A 20 8.84 -4.74 9.70
N LEU A 21 9.18 -5.81 8.99
CA LEU A 21 9.89 -6.96 9.58
C LEU A 21 11.24 -6.55 10.17
N ARG A 22 12.02 -5.77 9.42
CA ARG A 22 13.31 -5.27 9.90
C ARG A 22 13.15 -4.39 11.14
N THR A 23 12.23 -3.43 11.09
CA THR A 23 12.00 -2.49 12.19
C THR A 23 11.44 -3.18 13.44
N ALA A 24 10.61 -4.21 13.28
CA ALA A 24 10.16 -5.06 14.39
C ALA A 24 11.33 -5.84 15.02
N ALA A 25 12.21 -6.42 14.21
CA ALA A 25 13.40 -7.15 14.70
C ALA A 25 14.38 -6.25 15.46
N GLU A 26 14.42 -4.95 15.12
CA GLU A 26 15.23 -3.93 15.81
C GLU A 26 14.52 -3.36 17.06
N GLY A 27 13.32 -3.84 17.41
CA GLY A 27 12.56 -3.36 18.57
C GLY A 27 11.93 -1.97 18.39
N ASN A 28 11.88 -1.45 17.17
CA ASN A 28 11.47 -0.07 16.85
C ASN A 28 10.13 0.00 16.10
N PHE A 29 9.24 -0.99 16.29
CA PHE A 29 7.99 -1.08 15.52
C PHE A 29 7.13 0.18 15.68
N PRO A 30 6.71 0.82 14.57
CA PRO A 30 6.02 2.10 14.65
C PRO A 30 4.63 1.97 15.26
N ARG A 31 4.28 2.93 16.12
CA ARG A 31 2.92 3.18 16.62
C ARG A 31 2.48 4.55 16.10
N ILE A 32 1.47 4.57 15.23
CA ILE A 32 1.06 5.77 14.50
C ILE A 32 -0.38 6.14 14.84
N ASN A 33 -1.33 5.28 14.48
CA ASN A 33 -2.74 5.38 14.84
C ASN A 33 -3.37 4.00 14.66
N THR A 34 -4.57 3.79 15.19
CA THR A 34 -5.24 2.48 15.20
C THR A 34 -5.27 1.82 13.82
N VAL A 35 -5.69 2.54 12.78
CA VAL A 35 -5.87 1.99 11.44
C VAL A 35 -4.52 1.64 10.80
N VAL A 36 -3.53 2.54 10.89
CA VAL A 36 -2.19 2.32 10.36
C VAL A 36 -1.47 1.20 11.13
N ASP A 37 -1.70 1.09 12.43
CA ASP A 37 -1.11 0.04 13.26
C ASP A 37 -1.71 -1.33 12.93
N ILE A 38 -3.02 -1.42 12.67
CA ILE A 38 -3.68 -2.65 12.18
C ILE A 38 -3.11 -3.03 10.82
N ASN A 39 -3.00 -2.08 9.89
CA ASN A 39 -2.38 -2.31 8.58
C ASN A 39 -0.96 -2.87 8.72
N ASN A 40 -0.14 -2.24 9.55
CA ASN A 40 1.24 -2.67 9.79
C ASN A 40 1.30 -4.04 10.47
N TYR A 41 0.39 -4.34 11.40
CA TYR A 41 0.29 -5.63 12.06
C TYR A 41 -0.03 -6.75 11.06
N ILE A 42 -1.09 -6.60 10.25
CA ILE A 42 -1.49 -7.60 9.25
C ILE A 42 -0.40 -7.77 8.19
N SER A 43 0.19 -6.67 7.72
CA SER A 43 1.30 -6.70 6.76
C SER A 43 2.52 -7.46 7.30
N LEU A 44 2.86 -7.26 8.58
CA LEU A 44 3.94 -7.98 9.24
C LEU A 44 3.59 -9.46 9.47
N LYS A 45 2.40 -9.75 10.00
CA LYS A 45 1.94 -11.10 10.35
C LYS A 45 1.95 -12.04 9.15
N TYR A 46 1.51 -11.53 7.99
CA TYR A 46 1.35 -12.32 6.77
C TYR A 46 2.41 -12.05 5.71
N LEU A 47 3.35 -11.15 6.00
CA LEU A 47 4.44 -10.77 5.09
C LEU A 47 3.96 -10.27 3.73
N VAL A 48 2.72 -9.75 3.66
CA VAL A 48 2.13 -9.15 2.46
C VAL A 48 2.24 -7.63 2.54
N PRO A 49 2.62 -6.94 1.46
CA PRO A 49 2.52 -5.48 1.41
C PRO A 49 1.05 -5.07 1.44
N ILE A 50 0.75 -4.01 2.16
CA ILE A 50 -0.59 -3.44 2.21
C ILE A 50 -0.48 -1.92 2.11
N SER A 51 -1.24 -1.35 1.19
CA SER A 51 -1.43 0.09 1.07
C SER A 51 -2.71 0.51 1.76
N LEU A 52 -2.71 1.72 2.32
CA LEU A 52 -3.85 2.30 3.02
C LEU A 52 -3.98 3.78 2.65
N TRP A 53 -5.14 4.19 2.16
CA TRP A 53 -5.38 5.59 1.78
C TRP A 53 -6.74 6.09 2.27
N ASP A 54 -6.81 7.41 2.39
CA ASP A 54 -8.03 8.16 2.70
C ASP A 54 -8.83 8.33 1.40
N ALA A 55 -10.02 7.72 1.36
CA ALA A 55 -10.89 7.74 0.19
C ALA A 55 -11.51 9.12 -0.04
N ASP A 56 -11.64 9.94 1.01
CA ASP A 56 -12.25 11.27 0.92
C ASP A 56 -11.27 12.32 0.37
N LYS A 57 -9.98 11.98 0.23
CA LYS A 57 -8.94 12.91 -0.25
C LYS A 57 -8.76 12.93 -1.77
N ILE A 58 -9.49 12.09 -2.50
CA ILE A 58 -9.48 12.08 -3.96
C ILE A 58 -10.86 11.74 -4.49
N ASP A 59 -11.36 12.58 -5.40
CA ASP A 59 -12.61 12.29 -6.11
C ASP A 59 -12.36 11.20 -7.15
N SER A 60 -13.17 10.15 -7.13
CA SER A 60 -13.00 8.98 -7.98
C SER A 60 -14.32 8.26 -8.22
N ASP A 61 -14.55 7.82 -9.46
CA ASP A 61 -15.69 6.98 -9.84
C ASP A 61 -15.36 5.48 -9.73
N SER A 62 -14.09 5.11 -9.91
CA SER A 62 -13.62 3.73 -9.81
C SER A 62 -12.11 3.64 -9.54
N TRP A 63 -11.65 2.44 -9.16
CA TRP A 63 -10.25 2.18 -8.82
C TRP A 63 -9.67 1.15 -9.78
N LEU A 64 -8.44 1.39 -10.23
CA LEU A 64 -7.72 0.52 -11.16
C LEU A 64 -6.36 0.13 -10.60
N PHE A 65 -5.94 -1.12 -10.81
CA PHE A 65 -4.58 -1.56 -10.52
C PHE A 65 -3.90 -2.01 -11.81
N ARG A 66 -2.76 -1.41 -12.12
CA ARG A 66 -1.89 -1.77 -13.24
C ARG A 66 -0.44 -1.41 -12.93
N THR A 67 0.49 -1.82 -13.77
CA THR A 67 1.86 -1.31 -13.72
C THR A 67 1.90 0.15 -14.15
N GLY A 68 2.74 0.94 -13.50
CA GLY A 68 2.99 2.31 -13.93
C GLY A 68 3.71 2.35 -15.28
N LEU A 69 3.41 3.39 -16.05
CA LEU A 69 4.02 3.72 -17.34
C LEU A 69 5.23 4.63 -17.15
N ASP A 70 5.92 4.92 -18.25
CA ASP A 70 6.97 5.93 -18.28
C ASP A 70 6.44 7.30 -17.82
N GLN A 71 7.27 8.03 -17.09
CA GLN A 71 6.99 9.36 -16.54
C GLN A 71 5.91 9.40 -15.42
N GLU A 72 5.24 8.30 -15.13
CA GLU A 72 4.30 8.26 -14.01
C GLU A 72 5.05 8.27 -12.68
N SER A 73 4.64 9.19 -11.81
CA SER A 73 5.24 9.39 -10.49
C SER A 73 4.27 10.04 -9.51
N PHE A 74 4.56 9.94 -8.22
CA PHE A 74 3.91 10.78 -7.21
C PHE A 74 4.86 11.14 -6.07
N ILE A 75 4.47 12.16 -5.30
CA ILE A 75 5.13 12.55 -4.06
C ILE A 75 4.64 11.64 -2.93
N PHE A 76 5.56 10.98 -2.22
CA PHE A 76 5.20 9.99 -1.18
C PHE A 76 5.42 10.48 0.26
N ASN A 77 5.90 11.72 0.44
CA ASN A 77 6.03 12.33 1.77
C ASN A 77 5.94 13.86 1.75
N SER A 78 5.89 14.46 2.94
CA SER A 78 5.78 15.91 3.13
C SER A 78 7.02 16.70 2.71
N THR A 79 8.17 16.05 2.49
CA THR A 79 9.41 16.71 2.03
C THR A 79 9.53 16.74 0.51
N GLY A 80 8.51 16.26 -0.22
CA GLY A 80 8.45 16.33 -1.67
C GLY A 80 9.23 15.21 -2.39
N GLN A 81 9.60 14.13 -1.70
CA GLN A 81 10.28 13.03 -2.36
C GLN A 81 9.34 12.30 -3.32
N VAL A 82 9.86 12.00 -4.52
CA VAL A 82 9.11 11.42 -5.62
C VAL A 82 9.49 9.94 -5.80
N ILE A 83 8.50 9.09 -6.07
CA ILE A 83 8.70 7.72 -6.53
C ILE A 83 8.32 7.61 -8.00
N GLN A 84 9.17 6.97 -8.79
CA GLN A 84 8.88 6.63 -10.20
C GLN A 84 8.14 5.30 -10.26
N LEU A 85 7.14 5.19 -11.13
CA LEU A 85 6.18 4.10 -11.12
C LEU A 85 6.35 3.11 -12.27
N HIS A 86 7.26 3.37 -13.21
CA HIS A 86 7.55 2.47 -14.33
C HIS A 86 7.75 1.03 -13.85
N ASP A 87 6.97 0.09 -14.40
CA ASP A 87 6.93 -1.34 -14.05
C ASP A 87 6.55 -1.67 -12.59
N LEU A 88 6.20 -0.68 -11.78
CA LEU A 88 5.73 -0.88 -10.41
C LEU A 88 4.21 -1.04 -10.39
N MET A 89 3.72 -2.12 -9.78
CA MET A 89 2.30 -2.29 -9.52
C MET A 89 1.77 -1.09 -8.72
N THR A 90 0.77 -0.41 -9.26
CA THR A 90 0.27 0.86 -8.77
C THR A 90 -1.27 0.86 -8.78
N GLY A 91 -1.86 1.37 -7.71
CA GLY A 91 -3.29 1.67 -7.64
C GLY A 91 -3.56 3.10 -8.11
N PHE A 92 -4.61 3.26 -8.91
CA PHE A 92 -5.04 4.53 -9.50
C PHE A 92 -6.48 4.83 -9.10
N ALA A 93 -6.72 6.09 -8.74
CA ALA A 93 -8.06 6.67 -8.73
C ALA A 93 -8.43 7.04 -10.17
N VAL A 94 -9.63 6.67 -10.60
CA VAL A 94 -10.15 7.01 -11.93
C VAL A 94 -11.31 7.97 -11.78
N LYS A 95 -11.25 9.10 -12.48
CA LYS A 95 -12.31 10.10 -12.56
C LYS A 95 -12.43 10.62 -13.99
N ASP A 96 -13.61 10.56 -14.59
CA ASP A 96 -13.84 11.01 -15.98
C ASP A 96 -12.83 10.42 -16.99
N GLY A 97 -12.44 9.16 -16.79
CA GLY A 97 -11.43 8.47 -17.61
C GLY A 97 -9.98 8.88 -17.37
N LYS A 98 -9.71 9.80 -16.45
CA LYS A 98 -8.36 10.19 -16.03
C LYS A 98 -7.89 9.36 -14.85
N GLU A 99 -6.70 8.79 -14.99
CA GLU A 99 -6.06 7.97 -13.96
C GLU A 99 -5.08 8.82 -13.13
N THR A 100 -5.18 8.75 -11.81
CA THR A 100 -4.27 9.41 -10.88
C THR A 100 -3.65 8.37 -9.95
N PRO A 101 -2.31 8.19 -9.94
CA PRO A 101 -1.67 7.18 -9.11
C PRO A 101 -1.70 7.58 -7.63
N ILE A 102 -2.08 6.64 -6.76
CA ILE A 102 -2.31 6.91 -5.34
C ILE A 102 -1.58 5.97 -4.39
N VAL A 103 -1.32 4.73 -4.79
CA VAL A 103 -0.72 3.73 -3.90
C VAL A 103 0.19 2.76 -4.63
N THR A 104 1.21 2.27 -3.94
CA THR A 104 2.09 1.20 -4.40
C THR A 104 2.42 0.29 -3.22
N PRO A 105 2.84 -0.95 -3.45
CA PRO A 105 3.25 -1.85 -2.37
C PRO A 105 4.55 -1.44 -1.64
N VAL A 106 5.12 -0.28 -2.00
CA VAL A 106 6.38 0.25 -1.50
C VAL A 106 6.14 1.52 -0.70
N LYS A 107 5.36 2.44 -1.27
CA LYS A 107 5.00 3.76 -0.74
C LYS A 107 3.61 4.16 -1.20
N ASP A 108 2.90 4.88 -0.35
CA ASP A 108 1.61 5.49 -0.70
C ASP A 108 1.79 6.98 -1.00
N CYS A 109 0.88 7.53 -1.81
CA CYS A 109 0.90 8.93 -2.19
C CYS A 109 0.62 9.82 -0.99
N GLN A 110 1.39 10.90 -0.87
CA GLN A 110 1.22 11.89 0.20
C GLN A 110 -0.15 12.59 0.11
N GLN A 111 -0.71 12.75 -1.10
CA GLN A 111 -1.99 13.42 -1.33
C GLN A 111 -3.15 12.68 -0.65
N THR A 112 -3.16 11.35 -0.70
CA THR A 112 -4.23 10.50 -0.16
C THR A 112 -3.87 9.86 1.18
N LYS A 113 -2.81 10.35 1.84
CA LYS A 113 -2.35 9.83 3.12
C LYS A 113 -3.43 9.98 4.21
N THR A 114 -3.65 8.95 5.02
CA THR A 114 -4.55 9.01 6.18
C THR A 114 -4.04 9.97 7.27
N GLY A 115 -4.96 10.49 8.09
CA GLY A 115 -4.66 11.42 9.18
C GLY A 115 -5.78 11.48 10.22
N ALA A 116 -5.69 12.44 11.14
CA ALA A 116 -6.63 12.54 12.27
C ALA A 116 -8.10 12.79 11.86
N GLY A 117 -8.34 13.33 10.67
CA GLY A 117 -9.70 13.58 10.15
C GLY A 117 -10.22 12.51 9.18
N THR A 118 -9.44 11.45 8.93
CA THR A 118 -9.83 10.40 7.99
C THR A 118 -11.04 9.64 8.54
N SER A 119 -12.10 9.53 7.74
CA SER A 119 -13.32 8.81 8.10
C SER A 119 -13.57 7.61 7.18
N ASN A 120 -13.27 7.76 5.89
CA ASN A 120 -13.36 6.67 4.92
C ASN A 120 -11.97 6.25 4.46
N ILE A 121 -11.66 4.97 4.65
CA ILE A 121 -10.40 4.37 4.21
C ILE A 121 -10.63 3.33 3.13
N MET A 122 -9.60 3.12 2.33
CA MET A 122 -9.47 1.94 1.50
C MET A 122 -8.11 1.31 1.72
N ALA A 123 -8.06 -0.01 1.56
CA ALA A 123 -6.83 -0.79 1.67
C ALA A 123 -6.66 -1.70 0.46
N ALA A 124 -5.40 -1.94 0.07
CA ALA A 124 -5.05 -2.86 -1.00
C ALA A 124 -4.00 -3.85 -0.50
N VAL A 125 -4.34 -5.14 -0.54
CA VAL A 125 -3.43 -6.23 -0.18
C VAL A 125 -2.76 -6.77 -1.43
N TYR A 126 -1.43 -6.70 -1.49
CA TYR A 126 -0.66 -7.16 -2.65
C TYR A 126 -0.30 -8.64 -2.49
N TYR A 127 -1.25 -9.49 -2.87
CA TYR A 127 -1.17 -10.93 -2.71
C TYR A 127 -0.63 -11.63 -3.97
N PRO A 128 0.38 -12.52 -3.87
CA PRO A 128 0.91 -13.23 -5.04
C PRO A 128 -0.11 -14.18 -5.67
N ALA A 129 -0.29 -14.10 -6.99
CA ALA A 129 -1.22 -14.97 -7.73
C ALA A 129 -0.96 -16.47 -7.56
N LYS A 130 0.30 -16.85 -7.32
CA LYS A 130 0.71 -18.22 -6.99
C LYS A 130 1.24 -18.25 -5.57
N TRP A 131 0.34 -18.24 -4.60
CA TRP A 131 0.65 -18.44 -3.19
C TRP A 131 0.28 -19.87 -2.79
N PRO A 132 1.27 -20.71 -2.46
CA PRO A 132 1.07 -22.16 -2.49
C PRO A 132 0.24 -22.75 -1.34
N LYS A 133 0.01 -22.04 -0.21
CA LYS A 133 -0.70 -22.51 1.01
C LYS A 133 -1.19 -21.36 1.91
N SER A 134 -1.92 -21.64 2.99
CA SER A 134 -2.41 -20.66 3.99
C SER A 134 -1.37 -19.62 4.47
N PRO A 135 -1.83 -18.41 4.87
CA PRO A 135 -3.23 -18.00 4.84
C PRO A 135 -3.68 -17.61 3.44
N SER A 136 -4.95 -17.88 3.13
CA SER A 136 -5.58 -17.42 1.90
C SER A 136 -5.76 -15.90 1.94
N LEU A 137 -5.98 -15.29 0.77
CA LEU A 137 -6.33 -13.87 0.72
C LEU A 137 -7.60 -13.60 1.54
N ASP A 138 -8.59 -14.49 1.49
CA ASP A 138 -9.85 -14.34 2.23
C ASP A 138 -9.62 -14.33 3.75
N GLU A 139 -8.76 -15.22 4.26
CA GLU A 139 -8.40 -15.26 5.68
C GLU A 139 -7.71 -13.96 6.14
N ILE A 140 -6.83 -13.40 5.30
CA ILE A 140 -6.16 -12.12 5.58
C ILE A 140 -7.19 -10.97 5.60
N LEU A 141 -8.09 -10.93 4.61
CA LEU A 141 -9.12 -9.89 4.50
C LEU A 141 -10.14 -9.97 5.63
N GLU A 142 -10.53 -11.18 6.05
CA GLU A 142 -11.46 -11.39 7.15
C GLU A 142 -10.89 -10.86 8.47
N GLU A 143 -9.66 -11.21 8.83
CA GLU A 143 -9.03 -10.67 10.04
C GLU A 143 -8.84 -9.16 9.96
N PHE A 144 -8.43 -8.64 8.79
CA PHE A 144 -8.27 -7.20 8.62
C PHE A 144 -9.59 -6.46 8.85
N ASN A 145 -10.69 -6.96 8.32
CA ASN A 145 -12.03 -6.39 8.53
C ASN A 145 -12.48 -6.47 9.99
N GLN A 146 -12.22 -7.60 10.68
CA GLN A 146 -12.55 -7.76 12.10
C GLN A 146 -11.81 -6.74 12.98
N LEU A 147 -10.55 -6.44 12.68
CA LEU A 147 -9.77 -5.48 13.46
C LEU A 147 -10.18 -4.03 13.19
N LEU A 148 -10.71 -3.72 12.00
CA LEU A 148 -11.15 -2.37 11.62
C LEU A 148 -12.58 -2.02 12.10
N THR A 149 -13.36 -3.00 12.57
CA THR A 149 -14.77 -2.84 12.96
C THR A 149 -14.99 -2.73 14.48
N VAL A 150 -13.91 -2.47 15.24
CA VAL A 150 -13.91 -2.39 16.71
C VAL A 150 -14.28 -0.99 17.21
#